data_AF-R9P4D3-F1
#
_entry.id   AF-R9P4D3-F1
#
_cell.length_a   1.000
_cell.length_b   1.000
_cell.length_c   1.000
_cell.angle_alpha   90.00
_cell.angle_beta   90.00
_cell.angle_gamma   90.00
#
_symmetry.space_group_name_H-M   'P 1'
#
loop_
_entity.id
_entity.type
_entity.pdbx_description
1 polymer ?
#
loop_
_entity_poly.entity_id
_entity_poly.type
_entity_poly.pdbx_seq_one_letter_code
_entity_poly.pdbx_strand_id
1 'polypeptide(L)'
;MDGVSSSHTTVPQGDIYDLLGIGYGPAHLALSIALRESSEANETNFKAHFLEKRGHFAWHPALLLPGSQLQVSPLKDLVTLRDPTSTYSFYNYLHSHGRLARYINKEQSVPSRREWTSYLAWAARRMNENVSYGQDVVSIDPLTLASVVPDAKEDTVAVRPASGEETASLCLYRVRTRDEATGQVVTRYARNLSIAVGGVPKLPPAFQAAWAEQSYAGDSVPRIVHSGFYIPSMAKLEPELHMAALRRHSDDAAPMADSSRLRLAVIGAGQSSTEMFMNLHSRFPTAIVTMIFRASALVPSDDTGFVNSAAFDPERTDEFWQANETQRRQWLQEFKRTNYSVVRTDLLNELHDTMYDKYEVQLPDELQDPSEKQAGRMEMRRCTEVDKVSLVEDGVELTLRDKLRNGRLDTVRFDAVFIGTGFNRSPAKMPFLKELKPFYPALDEEWMSRDTTAEEDEVAKSIEVEDDEVIERRRENMRGITRDYRLVPGSAMHSAPLRSGKSSPGAGSDASSTSSQQTLASEQSTEILPEPSLYVLGGNEATHGLSDSLLSIVAHRAGELTTSLLQRLPRTRRGTASSSTTQQAGLAVGGEKPSTTTGSITQTKAKAAAQAVNDKLAALSGLHLNASS
;
A
#
# COMPACT_ATOMS: atom_id res chain seq x y z
N MET A 1 1.69 -14.84 53.61
CA MET A 1 0.49 -14.65 52.78
C MET A 1 0.56 -13.23 52.27
N ASP A 2 1.27 -13.00 51.18
CA ASP A 2 1.35 -11.68 50.55
C ASP A 2 0.65 -11.80 49.19
N GLY A 3 -0.59 -11.32 49.16
CA GLY A 3 -1.47 -11.37 48.00
C GLY A 3 -0.96 -10.43 46.91
N VAL A 4 -0.32 -11.01 45.89
CA VAL A 4 -0.18 -10.35 44.58
C VAL A 4 -1.57 -10.37 43.96
N SER A 5 -2.36 -9.33 44.20
CA SER A 5 -3.60 -9.08 43.46
C SER A 5 -3.23 -8.87 42.00
N SER A 6 -3.35 -9.92 41.17
CA SER A 6 -3.30 -9.75 39.72
C SER A 6 -4.45 -8.83 39.33
N SER A 7 -4.12 -7.61 38.90
CA SER A 7 -5.11 -6.61 38.52
C SER A 7 -5.79 -7.04 37.21
N HIS A 8 -6.86 -7.82 37.34
CA HIS A 8 -7.74 -8.13 36.23
C HIS A 8 -8.59 -6.88 35.90
N THR A 9 -8.88 -6.70 34.62
CA THR A 9 -9.76 -5.64 34.11
C THR A 9 -11.02 -6.29 33.58
N THR A 10 -12.18 -5.82 34.01
CA THR A 10 -13.48 -6.26 33.48
C THR A 10 -13.88 -5.34 32.35
N VAL A 11 -14.14 -5.91 31.16
CA VAL A 11 -14.49 -5.18 29.94
C VAL A 11 -15.91 -5.57 29.50
N PRO A 12 -16.85 -4.62 29.36
CA PRO A 12 -18.17 -4.93 28.80
C PRO A 12 -18.06 -5.48 27.39
N GLN A 13 -18.80 -6.54 27.05
CA GLN A 13 -18.74 -7.13 25.71
C GLN A 13 -19.18 -6.13 24.64
N GLY A 14 -20.15 -5.27 24.95
CA GLY A 14 -20.59 -4.17 24.08
C GLY A 14 -19.51 -3.15 23.74
N ASP A 15 -18.44 -3.04 24.53
CA ASP A 15 -17.33 -2.11 24.29
C ASP A 15 -16.22 -2.70 23.40
N ILE A 16 -16.20 -4.02 23.23
CA ILE A 16 -15.18 -4.73 22.44
C ILE A 16 -15.49 -4.56 20.95
N TYR A 17 -14.54 -4.02 20.20
CA TYR A 17 -14.60 -3.97 18.73
C TYR A 17 -14.31 -5.35 18.13
N ASP A 18 -15.06 -5.73 17.09
CA ASP A 18 -14.72 -6.90 16.28
C ASP A 18 -13.46 -6.63 15.45
N LEU A 19 -13.29 -5.39 14.97
CA LEU A 19 -12.08 -4.90 14.31
C LEU A 19 -11.73 -3.49 14.79
N LEU A 20 -10.47 -3.27 15.15
CA LEU A 20 -9.89 -1.94 15.30
C LEU A 20 -8.73 -1.74 14.32
N GLY A 21 -8.89 -0.82 13.37
CA GLY A 21 -7.86 -0.49 12.39
C GLY A 21 -6.96 0.66 12.82
N ILE A 22 -5.64 0.49 12.65
CA ILE A 22 -4.62 1.48 12.99
C ILE A 22 -4.09 2.16 11.72
N GLY A 23 -4.26 3.48 11.66
CA GLY A 23 -4.11 4.32 10.47
C GLY A 23 -5.41 4.42 9.67
N TYR A 24 -5.68 5.55 9.01
CA TYR A 24 -6.87 5.70 8.16
C TYR A 24 -6.53 6.31 6.80
N GLY A 25 -5.53 5.71 6.14
CA GLY A 25 -5.22 5.93 4.72
C GLY A 25 -6.12 5.12 3.77
N PRO A 26 -5.79 5.07 2.46
CA PRO A 26 -6.62 4.41 1.46
C PRO A 26 -6.96 2.94 1.75
N ALA A 27 -6.02 2.17 2.31
CA ALA A 27 -6.24 0.75 2.62
C ALA A 27 -7.38 0.54 3.61
N HIS A 28 -7.38 1.25 4.75
CA HIS A 28 -8.45 1.16 5.74
C HIS A 28 -9.71 1.91 5.35
N LEU A 29 -9.61 2.97 4.55
CA LEU A 29 -10.79 3.63 3.99
C LEU A 29 -11.56 2.66 3.07
N ALA A 30 -10.87 1.93 2.19
CA ALA A 30 -11.50 0.92 1.35
C ALA A 30 -12.09 -0.25 2.16
N LEU A 31 -11.39 -0.73 3.19
CA LEU A 31 -11.90 -1.76 4.11
C LEU A 31 -13.14 -1.29 4.88
N SER A 32 -13.13 -0.05 5.37
CA SER A 32 -14.27 0.57 6.05
C SER A 32 -15.49 0.66 5.12
N ILE A 33 -15.28 1.02 3.85
CA ILE A 33 -16.34 1.04 2.84
C ILE A 33 -16.84 -0.39 2.54
N ALA A 34 -15.93 -1.36 2.40
CA ALA A 34 -16.27 -2.76 2.16
C ALA A 34 -17.17 -3.34 3.26
N LEU A 35 -16.80 -3.11 4.53
CA LEU A 35 -17.57 -3.55 5.69
C LEU A 35 -18.95 -2.89 5.74
N ARG A 36 -19.03 -1.59 5.43
CA ARG A 36 -20.33 -0.87 5.38
C ARG A 36 -21.25 -1.38 4.27
N GLU A 37 -20.70 -1.70 3.10
CA GLU A 37 -21.48 -2.20 1.96
C GLU A 37 -21.81 -3.69 2.05
N SER A 38 -21.15 -4.44 2.94
CA SER A 38 -21.41 -5.87 3.16
C SER A 38 -22.73 -6.10 3.90
N SER A 39 -23.66 -6.84 3.28
CA SER A 39 -24.90 -7.26 3.94
C SER A 39 -24.64 -8.14 5.16
N GLU A 40 -23.72 -9.11 5.05
CA GLU A 40 -23.37 -10.01 6.15
C GLU A 40 -22.77 -9.25 7.34
N ALA A 41 -21.93 -8.24 7.10
CA ALA A 41 -21.40 -7.40 8.18
C ALA A 41 -22.52 -6.61 8.89
N ASN A 42 -23.49 -6.10 8.13
CA ASN A 42 -24.64 -5.37 8.66
C ASN A 42 -25.59 -6.30 9.44
N GLU A 43 -25.88 -7.49 8.93
CA GLU A 43 -26.75 -8.49 9.58
C GLU A 43 -26.15 -9.03 10.89
N THR A 44 -24.82 -9.14 10.95
CA THR A 44 -24.09 -9.61 12.14
C THR A 44 -23.74 -8.50 13.14
N ASN A 45 -24.12 -7.24 12.83
CA ASN A 45 -23.75 -6.04 13.59
C ASN A 45 -22.24 -5.96 13.86
N PHE A 46 -21.43 -6.16 12.82
CA PHE A 46 -19.98 -6.20 12.90
C PHE A 46 -19.42 -4.84 13.37
N LYS A 47 -18.80 -4.81 14.55
CA LYS A 47 -18.33 -3.57 15.18
C LYS A 47 -16.90 -3.22 14.75
N ALA A 48 -16.76 -2.47 13.66
CA ALA A 48 -15.48 -1.97 13.16
C ALA A 48 -15.27 -0.47 13.48
N HIS A 49 -14.05 -0.12 13.90
CA HIS A 49 -13.64 1.27 14.09
C HIS A 49 -12.18 1.48 13.70
N PHE A 50 -11.81 2.73 13.39
CA PHE A 50 -10.46 3.06 12.91
C PHE A 50 -9.87 4.25 13.68
N LEU A 51 -8.55 4.27 13.78
CA LEU A 51 -7.78 5.28 14.52
C LEU A 51 -6.76 5.92 13.58
N GLU A 52 -6.76 7.26 13.46
CA GLU A 52 -5.79 8.00 12.66
C GLU A 52 -5.11 9.07 13.50
N LYS A 53 -3.78 9.13 13.40
CA LYS A 53 -2.97 10.10 14.12
C LYS A 53 -3.32 11.53 13.73
N ARG A 54 -3.46 11.82 12.43
CA ARG A 54 -3.79 13.17 11.97
C ARG A 54 -5.19 13.58 12.42
N GLY A 55 -5.39 14.88 12.67
CA GLY A 55 -6.70 15.45 13.00
C GLY A 55 -7.74 15.46 11.86
N HIS A 56 -7.36 15.02 10.65
CA HIS A 56 -8.27 14.88 9.50
C HIS A 56 -7.67 13.92 8.46
N PHE A 57 -8.49 13.45 7.52
CA PHE A 57 -8.02 12.63 6.40
C PHE A 57 -7.06 13.41 5.49
N ALA A 58 -5.87 12.87 5.26
CA ALA A 58 -4.93 13.40 4.28
C ALA A 58 -4.13 12.27 3.61
N TRP A 59 -4.07 12.28 2.27
CA TRP A 59 -3.27 11.34 1.49
C TRP A 59 -2.02 12.04 0.94
N HIS A 60 -0.85 11.62 1.44
CA HIS A 60 0.47 12.17 1.11
C HIS A 60 0.52 13.72 0.99
N PRO A 61 0.06 14.48 2.00
CA PRO A 61 -0.02 15.94 1.92
C PRO A 61 1.35 16.60 1.70
N ALA A 62 2.43 15.95 2.12
CA ALA A 62 3.80 16.45 2.00
C ALA A 62 4.31 16.57 0.56
N LEU A 63 3.72 15.84 -0.38
CA LEU A 63 4.09 15.86 -1.80
C LEU A 63 2.92 16.28 -2.69
N LEU A 64 1.94 17.01 -2.17
CA LEU A 64 0.83 17.53 -2.99
C LEU A 64 1.26 18.76 -3.81
N LEU A 65 2.29 18.56 -4.64
CA LEU A 65 2.92 19.60 -5.45
C LEU A 65 2.01 20.02 -6.61
N PRO A 66 2.03 21.31 -7.00
CA PRO A 66 1.33 21.77 -8.20
C PRO A 66 1.72 20.96 -9.43
N GLY A 67 0.76 20.70 -10.32
CA GLY A 67 1.00 19.92 -11.55
C GLY A 67 1.10 18.41 -11.35
N SER A 68 1.30 17.91 -10.13
CA SER A 68 1.52 16.48 -9.92
C SER A 68 0.31 15.61 -10.22
N GLN A 69 0.58 14.49 -10.89
CA GLN A 69 -0.42 13.56 -11.38
C GLN A 69 -0.38 12.21 -10.65
N LEU A 70 -1.51 11.52 -10.67
CA LEU A 70 -1.59 10.14 -10.21
C LEU A 70 -0.82 9.22 -11.18
N GLN A 71 -0.35 8.09 -10.67
CA GLN A 71 0.42 7.09 -11.44
C GLN A 71 -0.39 5.80 -11.66
N VAL A 72 -1.71 5.86 -11.48
CA VAL A 72 -2.60 4.70 -11.62
C VAL A 72 -3.91 5.14 -12.27
N SER A 73 -4.52 4.23 -13.04
CA SER A 73 -5.85 4.43 -13.61
C SER A 73 -6.88 4.80 -12.53
N PRO A 74 -7.80 5.75 -12.80
CA PRO A 74 -8.86 6.10 -11.87
C PRO A 74 -9.83 4.93 -11.60
N LEU A 75 -9.84 3.88 -12.41
CA LEU A 75 -10.63 2.66 -12.17
C LEU A 75 -10.06 1.79 -11.04
N LYS A 76 -8.78 1.96 -10.67
CA LYS A 76 -8.18 1.33 -9.49
C LYS A 76 -8.42 2.21 -8.24
N ASP A 77 -9.66 2.68 -8.08
CA ASP A 77 -10.11 3.46 -6.93
C ASP A 77 -10.38 2.58 -5.70
N LEU A 78 -11.11 3.09 -4.70
CA LEU A 78 -11.37 2.39 -3.44
C LEU A 78 -12.37 1.22 -3.57
N VAL A 79 -13.13 1.14 -4.66
CA VAL A 79 -14.30 0.24 -4.75
C VAL A 79 -14.52 -0.42 -6.11
N THR A 80 -14.15 0.21 -7.22
CA THR A 80 -14.62 -0.17 -8.56
C THR A 80 -14.21 -1.58 -8.98
N LEU A 81 -13.02 -2.04 -8.60
CA LEU A 81 -12.57 -3.43 -8.86
C LEU A 81 -13.30 -4.48 -7.99
N ARG A 82 -13.98 -4.07 -6.93
CA ARG A 82 -14.84 -4.94 -6.10
C ARG A 82 -16.29 -4.86 -6.55
N ASP A 83 -16.80 -3.65 -6.69
CA ASP A 83 -18.17 -3.36 -7.08
C ASP A 83 -18.24 -2.00 -7.82
N PRO A 84 -18.39 -2.00 -9.16
CA PRO A 84 -18.48 -0.77 -9.94
C PRO A 84 -19.77 0.02 -9.68
N THR A 85 -20.77 -0.57 -9.03
CA THR A 85 -22.03 0.11 -8.68
C THR A 85 -21.93 0.90 -7.37
N SER A 86 -20.85 0.71 -6.61
CA SER A 86 -20.63 1.41 -5.35
C SER A 86 -20.71 2.93 -5.50
N THR A 87 -21.44 3.56 -4.58
CA THR A 87 -21.57 5.02 -4.52
C THR A 87 -20.29 5.73 -4.09
N TYR A 88 -19.21 5.01 -3.79
CA TYR A 88 -17.88 5.53 -3.45
C TYR A 88 -16.90 5.51 -4.62
N SER A 89 -17.33 5.17 -5.84
CA SER A 89 -16.44 5.20 -7.01
C SER A 89 -15.99 6.63 -7.34
N PHE A 90 -14.81 6.75 -7.95
CA PHE A 90 -14.25 8.01 -8.41
C PHE A 90 -15.18 8.71 -9.41
N TYR A 91 -15.84 7.94 -10.28
CA TYR A 91 -16.81 8.50 -11.22
C TYR A 91 -18.09 8.98 -10.55
N ASN A 92 -18.58 8.29 -9.51
CA ASN A 92 -19.72 8.79 -8.73
C ASN A 92 -19.34 10.06 -7.93
N TYR A 93 -18.09 10.16 -7.46
CA TYR A 93 -17.54 11.41 -6.92
C TYR A 93 -17.58 12.53 -7.97
N LEU A 94 -17.05 12.32 -9.18
CA LEU A 94 -17.09 13.33 -10.24
C LEU A 94 -18.52 13.74 -10.61
N HIS A 95 -19.43 12.77 -10.69
CA HIS A 95 -20.84 12.99 -10.99
C HIS A 95 -21.52 13.84 -9.90
N SER A 96 -21.37 13.46 -8.62
CA SER A 96 -21.95 14.19 -7.48
C SER A 96 -21.42 15.63 -7.32
N HIS A 97 -20.27 15.95 -7.94
CA HIS A 97 -19.70 17.31 -7.95
C HIS A 97 -19.95 18.06 -9.26
N GLY A 98 -20.78 17.54 -10.17
CA GLY A 98 -21.07 18.18 -11.45
C GLY A 98 -19.86 18.32 -12.37
N ARG A 99 -18.86 17.46 -12.21
CA ARG A 99 -17.55 17.55 -12.88
C ARG A 99 -17.28 16.43 -13.88
N LEU A 100 -18.13 15.40 -13.95
CA LEU A 100 -17.90 14.24 -14.81
C LEU A 100 -17.68 14.62 -16.29
N ALA A 101 -18.57 15.43 -16.87
CA ALA A 101 -18.43 15.88 -18.26
C ALA A 101 -17.12 16.66 -18.50
N ARG A 102 -16.73 17.52 -17.54
CA ARG A 102 -15.48 18.29 -17.62
C ARG A 102 -14.24 17.40 -17.51
N TYR A 103 -14.31 16.34 -16.70
CA TYR A 103 -13.24 15.36 -16.59
C TYR A 103 -13.09 14.55 -17.88
N ILE A 104 -14.20 14.11 -18.48
CA ILE A 104 -14.20 13.41 -19.77
C ILE A 104 -13.55 14.28 -20.86
N ASN A 105 -13.96 15.54 -20.96
CA ASN A 105 -13.41 16.48 -21.95
C ASN A 105 -11.93 16.84 -21.72
N LYS A 106 -11.37 16.52 -20.55
CA LYS A 106 -9.95 16.73 -20.27
C LYS A 106 -9.06 15.76 -21.04
N GLU A 107 -9.62 14.63 -21.50
CA GLU A 107 -8.95 13.54 -22.22
C GLU A 107 -7.65 13.03 -21.56
N GLN A 108 -7.48 13.31 -20.26
CA GLN A 108 -6.35 12.80 -19.48
C GLN A 108 -6.67 11.40 -18.96
N SER A 109 -5.69 10.51 -19.12
CA SER A 109 -5.79 9.11 -18.67
C SER A 109 -5.80 8.96 -17.14
N VAL A 110 -5.22 9.93 -16.42
CA VAL A 110 -5.08 9.89 -14.95
C VAL A 110 -5.44 11.23 -14.30
N PRO A 111 -6.04 11.22 -13.09
CA PRO A 111 -6.36 12.45 -12.37
C PRO A 111 -5.11 13.10 -11.78
N SER A 112 -5.22 14.38 -11.41
CA SER A 112 -4.19 15.04 -10.60
C SER A 112 -4.15 14.46 -9.18
N ARG A 113 -3.00 14.49 -8.49
CA ARG A 113 -2.96 14.10 -7.06
C ARG A 113 -3.89 14.97 -6.21
N ARG A 114 -4.08 16.25 -6.58
CA ARG A 114 -5.04 17.16 -5.94
C ARG A 114 -6.48 16.65 -6.04
N GLU A 115 -6.90 16.24 -7.24
CA GLU A 115 -8.24 15.72 -7.48
C GLU A 115 -8.45 14.37 -6.78
N TRP A 116 -7.43 13.51 -6.80
CA TRP A 116 -7.47 12.22 -6.11
C TRP A 116 -7.54 12.39 -4.59
N THR A 117 -6.74 13.29 -4.00
CA THR A 117 -6.82 13.61 -2.57
C THR A 117 -8.21 14.16 -2.20
N SER A 118 -8.82 14.98 -3.07
CA SER A 118 -10.19 15.47 -2.87
C SER A 118 -11.23 14.35 -2.91
N TYR A 119 -11.10 13.39 -3.84
CA TYR A 119 -11.92 12.17 -3.89
C TYR A 119 -11.81 11.35 -2.60
N LEU A 120 -10.58 11.04 -2.18
CA LEU A 120 -10.36 10.24 -0.98
C LEU A 120 -10.90 10.95 0.28
N ALA A 121 -10.69 12.27 0.40
CA ALA A 121 -11.23 13.07 1.49
C ALA A 121 -12.76 13.16 1.46
N TRP A 122 -13.39 13.13 0.28
CA TRP A 122 -14.85 13.04 0.14
C TRP A 122 -15.37 11.69 0.61
N ALA A 123 -14.71 10.59 0.23
CA ALA A 123 -15.08 9.25 0.68
C ALA A 123 -14.90 9.12 2.21
N ALA A 124 -13.79 9.60 2.75
CA ALA A 124 -13.51 9.60 4.19
C ALA A 124 -14.55 10.40 5.01
N ARG A 125 -14.98 11.58 4.51
CA ARG A 125 -16.02 12.38 5.17
C ARG A 125 -17.36 11.64 5.30
N ARG A 126 -17.70 10.79 4.33
CA ARG A 126 -18.91 9.96 4.37
C ARG A 126 -18.81 8.76 5.33
N MET A 127 -17.60 8.49 5.83
CA MET A 127 -17.25 7.42 6.79
C MET A 127 -16.78 7.98 8.13
N ASN A 128 -17.07 9.26 8.42
CA ASN A 128 -16.50 9.95 9.58
C ASN A 128 -16.89 9.32 10.93
N GLU A 129 -18.03 8.63 11.00
CA GLU A 129 -18.48 7.93 12.21
C GLU A 129 -17.65 6.67 12.52
N ASN A 130 -16.97 6.11 11.52
CA ASN A 130 -16.17 4.89 11.66
C ASN A 130 -14.71 5.17 12.06
N VAL A 131 -14.32 6.42 12.27
CA VAL A 131 -12.93 6.81 12.54
C VAL A 131 -12.82 7.84 13.66
N SER A 132 -11.81 7.68 14.50
CA SER A 132 -11.34 8.72 15.41
C SER A 132 -10.01 9.28 14.92
N TYR A 133 -10.04 10.54 14.46
CA TYR A 133 -8.87 11.32 14.09
C TYR A 133 -8.17 11.90 15.33
N GLY A 134 -6.91 12.33 15.19
CA GLY A 134 -6.12 12.89 16.29
C GLY A 134 -5.71 11.84 17.32
N GLN A 135 -5.69 10.55 16.98
CA GLN A 135 -5.42 9.45 17.90
C GLN A 135 -4.07 8.80 17.57
N ASP A 136 -3.02 9.17 18.30
CA ASP A 136 -1.69 8.57 18.13
C ASP A 136 -1.58 7.29 18.96
N VAL A 137 -1.32 6.14 18.33
CA VAL A 137 -1.22 4.87 19.04
C VAL A 137 0.08 4.81 19.83
N VAL A 138 -0.03 4.65 21.14
CA VAL A 138 1.10 4.59 22.07
C VAL A 138 1.54 3.15 22.29
N SER A 139 0.59 2.24 22.48
CA SER A 139 0.89 0.83 22.77
C SER A 139 -0.30 -0.07 22.44
N ILE A 140 0.00 -1.30 22.07
CA ILE A 140 -0.97 -2.38 21.91
C ILE A 140 -0.55 -3.50 22.85
N ASP A 141 -1.35 -3.76 23.87
CA ASP A 141 -1.05 -4.78 24.87
C ASP A 141 -1.85 -6.07 24.54
N PRO A 142 -1.20 -7.24 24.48
CA PRO A 142 -1.88 -8.53 24.36
C PRO A 142 -2.56 -8.91 25.67
N LEU A 143 -3.79 -9.43 25.60
CA LEU A 143 -4.58 -9.80 26.77
C LEU A 143 -4.99 -11.29 26.74
N THR A 144 -5.04 -11.89 27.91
CA THR A 144 -5.60 -13.23 28.14
C THR A 144 -6.73 -13.17 29.18
N LEU A 145 -7.54 -14.22 29.26
CA LEU A 145 -8.62 -14.33 30.24
C LEU A 145 -8.03 -14.42 31.66
N ALA A 146 -8.64 -13.70 32.61
CA ALA A 146 -8.28 -13.76 34.02
C ALA A 146 -8.85 -15.00 34.73
N SER A 147 -9.95 -15.57 34.21
CA SER A 147 -10.59 -16.81 34.67
C SER A 147 -10.85 -17.73 33.48
N VAL A 148 -10.68 -19.04 33.68
CA VAL A 148 -10.79 -20.08 32.63
C VAL A 148 -12.25 -20.26 32.14
N VAL A 149 -13.23 -19.82 32.94
CA VAL A 149 -14.65 -19.92 32.59
C VAL A 149 -15.23 -18.51 32.55
N PRO A 150 -15.53 -17.97 31.35
CA PRO A 150 -16.45 -16.84 31.24
C PRO A 150 -17.79 -17.27 31.83
N ASP A 151 -18.34 -16.51 32.78
CA ASP A 151 -19.72 -16.75 33.18
C ASP A 151 -20.59 -16.35 31.98
N ALA A 152 -21.17 -17.32 31.27
CA ALA A 152 -21.95 -17.10 30.05
C ALA A 152 -23.19 -16.21 30.28
N LYS A 153 -23.49 -15.86 31.54
CA LYS A 153 -24.54 -14.91 31.93
C LYS A 153 -24.03 -13.48 32.15
N GLU A 154 -22.72 -13.24 32.16
CA GLU A 154 -22.15 -11.91 32.32
C GLU A 154 -21.86 -11.25 30.97
N ASP A 155 -22.40 -10.04 30.77
CA ASP A 155 -22.12 -9.16 29.62
C ASP A 155 -20.71 -8.53 29.69
N THR A 156 -19.77 -9.18 30.39
CA THR A 156 -18.42 -8.69 30.61
C THR A 156 -17.38 -9.79 30.47
N VAL A 157 -16.14 -9.40 30.20
CA VAL A 157 -14.98 -10.28 30.08
C VAL A 157 -13.89 -9.80 31.03
N ALA A 158 -13.48 -10.65 31.97
CA ALA A 158 -12.35 -10.38 32.85
C ALA A 158 -11.03 -10.78 32.16
N VAL A 159 -10.16 -9.80 31.95
CA VAL A 159 -8.88 -9.97 31.23
C VAL A 159 -7.69 -9.46 32.02
N ARG A 160 -6.51 -9.97 31.71
CA ARG A 160 -5.22 -9.48 32.22
C ARG A 160 -4.19 -9.42 31.08
N PRO A 161 -3.10 -8.66 31.23
CA PRO A 161 -1.98 -8.73 30.28
C PRO A 161 -1.47 -10.18 30.13
N ALA A 162 -1.28 -10.60 28.89
CA ALA A 162 -0.67 -11.89 28.58
C ALA A 162 0.86 -11.77 28.66
N SER A 163 1.50 -12.74 29.31
CA SER A 163 2.96 -12.84 29.26
C SER A 163 3.42 -13.44 27.92
N GLY A 164 4.67 -13.19 27.53
CA GLY A 164 5.23 -13.72 26.28
C GLY A 164 5.33 -15.25 26.22
N GLU A 165 5.16 -15.95 27.36
CA GLU A 165 5.10 -17.42 27.43
C GLU A 165 3.68 -17.96 27.16
N GLU A 166 2.66 -17.12 27.28
CA GLU A 166 1.22 -17.48 27.15
C GLU A 166 0.69 -17.21 25.73
N THR A 167 1.49 -17.50 24.70
CA THR A 167 1.16 -17.15 23.31
C THR A 167 -0.13 -17.78 22.80
N ALA A 168 -0.46 -18.99 23.28
CA ALA A 168 -1.68 -19.72 22.92
C ALA A 168 -2.93 -19.23 23.67
N SER A 169 -2.80 -18.33 24.65
CA SER A 169 -3.90 -17.87 25.51
C SER A 169 -4.37 -16.45 25.18
N LEU A 170 -3.87 -15.85 24.11
CA LEU A 170 -4.28 -14.53 23.64
C LEU A 170 -5.78 -14.51 23.29
N CYS A 171 -6.54 -13.55 23.81
CA CYS A 171 -7.98 -13.43 23.55
C CYS A 171 -8.42 -12.04 23.06
N LEU A 172 -7.73 -10.96 23.45
CA LEU A 172 -8.05 -9.58 23.08
C LEU A 172 -6.78 -8.73 22.96
N TYR A 173 -6.92 -7.57 22.33
CA TYR A 173 -5.94 -6.51 22.38
C TYR A 173 -6.48 -5.31 23.14
N ARG A 174 -5.62 -4.68 23.95
CA ARG A 174 -5.86 -3.36 24.53
C ARG A 174 -5.05 -2.33 23.76
N VAL A 175 -5.73 -1.40 23.09
CA VAL A 175 -5.10 -0.33 22.31
C VAL A 175 -5.20 0.97 23.10
N ARG A 176 -4.04 1.58 23.38
CA ARG A 176 -3.94 2.88 24.04
C ARG A 176 -3.53 3.94 23.03
N THR A 177 -4.36 4.97 22.87
CA THR A 177 -4.07 6.13 22.04
C THR A 177 -3.87 7.37 22.89
N ARG A 178 -2.99 8.28 22.45
CA ARG A 178 -2.91 9.64 22.95
C ARG A 178 -3.70 10.54 22.01
N ASP A 179 -4.67 11.25 22.55
CA ASP A 179 -5.40 12.28 21.83
C ASP A 179 -4.48 13.49 21.61
N GLU A 180 -4.25 13.88 20.36
CA GLU A 180 -3.31 14.96 20.01
C GLU A 180 -3.79 16.35 20.50
N ALA A 181 -5.10 16.54 20.65
CA ALA A 181 -5.66 17.83 21.06
C ALA A 181 -5.64 18.02 22.59
N THR A 182 -5.91 16.95 23.34
CA THR A 182 -6.05 17.00 24.81
C THR A 182 -4.85 16.41 25.55
N GLY A 183 -4.03 15.60 24.90
CA GLY A 183 -2.97 14.81 25.51
C GLY A 183 -3.47 13.61 26.33
N GLN A 184 -4.78 13.42 26.43
CA GLN A 184 -5.39 12.34 27.22
C GLN A 184 -5.12 10.97 26.58
N VAL A 185 -4.90 9.97 27.42
CA VAL A 185 -4.80 8.57 26.96
C VAL A 185 -6.19 7.94 26.96
N VAL A 186 -6.61 7.42 25.81
CA VAL A 186 -7.87 6.69 25.61
C VAL A 186 -7.57 5.21 25.40
N THR A 187 -8.34 4.35 26.05
CA THR A 187 -8.19 2.89 25.97
C THR A 187 -9.37 2.29 25.20
N ARG A 188 -9.08 1.40 24.25
CA ARG A 188 -10.08 0.61 23.51
C ARG A 188 -9.69 -0.86 23.50
N TYR A 189 -10.68 -1.74 23.36
CA TYR A 189 -10.49 -3.19 23.33
C TYR A 189 -10.98 -3.75 22.01
N ALA A 190 -10.23 -4.67 21.42
CA ALA A 190 -10.58 -5.26 20.13
C ALA A 190 -10.24 -6.74 20.07
N ARG A 191 -11.05 -7.51 19.34
CA ARG A 191 -10.77 -8.90 19.00
C ARG A 191 -9.73 -8.98 17.89
N ASN A 192 -9.94 -8.23 16.81
CA ASN A 192 -9.01 -8.19 15.68
C ASN A 192 -8.41 -6.81 15.51
N LEU A 193 -7.16 -6.77 15.06
CA LEU A 193 -6.47 -5.55 14.67
C LEU A 193 -6.09 -5.61 13.20
N SER A 194 -6.13 -4.46 12.53
CA SER A 194 -5.52 -4.30 11.21
C SER A 194 -4.57 -3.10 11.22
N ILE A 195 -3.36 -3.26 10.72
CA ILE A 195 -2.31 -2.25 10.72
C ILE A 195 -2.07 -1.77 9.29
N ALA A 196 -2.37 -0.50 9.01
CA ALA A 196 -2.18 0.12 7.69
C ALA A 196 -1.67 1.56 7.81
N VAL A 197 -0.55 1.74 8.51
CA VAL A 197 0.04 3.06 8.81
C VAL A 197 0.95 3.60 7.70
N GLY A 198 1.11 2.87 6.59
CA GLY A 198 1.99 3.24 5.49
C GLY A 198 3.47 3.00 5.81
N GLY A 199 4.34 3.82 5.24
CA GLY A 199 5.80 3.68 5.40
C GLY A 199 6.42 4.78 6.24
N VAL A 200 7.50 4.44 6.96
CA VAL A 200 8.36 5.39 7.66
C VAL A 200 9.49 5.87 6.73
N PRO A 201 9.93 7.14 6.81
CA PRO A 201 11.03 7.66 6.01
C PRO A 201 12.27 6.76 6.02
N LYS A 202 12.83 6.46 4.84
CA LYS A 202 14.04 5.65 4.71
C LYS A 202 15.25 6.54 4.57
N LEU A 203 15.96 6.80 5.67
CA LEU A 203 17.18 7.59 5.66
C LEU A 203 18.41 6.72 5.33
N PRO A 204 19.29 7.15 4.40
CA PRO A 204 20.58 6.49 4.22
C PRO A 204 21.43 6.58 5.49
N PRO A 205 22.29 5.59 5.79
CA PRO A 205 23.08 5.56 7.03
C PRO A 205 23.86 6.86 7.30
N ALA A 206 24.48 7.45 6.27
CA ALA A 206 25.24 8.70 6.38
C ALA A 206 24.43 9.90 6.90
N PHE A 207 23.10 9.90 6.71
CA PHE A 207 22.21 10.98 7.15
C PHE A 207 21.63 10.78 8.55
N GLN A 208 21.70 9.58 9.12
CA GLN A 208 20.95 9.24 10.34
C GLN A 208 21.39 10.09 11.55
N ALA A 209 22.70 10.26 11.75
CA ALA A 209 23.24 11.04 12.87
C ALA A 209 22.86 12.52 12.76
N ALA A 210 23.13 13.16 11.61
CA ALA A 210 22.78 14.56 11.38
C ALA A 210 21.27 14.81 11.43
N TRP A 211 20.45 13.87 10.93
CA TRP A 211 18.99 13.95 11.03
C TRP A 211 18.50 13.93 12.48
N ALA A 212 19.08 13.04 13.31
CA ALA A 212 18.76 12.98 14.73
C ALA A 212 19.19 14.28 15.42
N GLU A 213 20.41 14.75 15.18
CA GLU A 213 20.97 15.99 15.76
C GLU A 213 20.08 17.21 15.49
N GLN A 214 19.67 17.45 14.24
CA GLN A 214 18.79 18.59 13.93
C GLN A 214 17.40 18.46 14.59
N SER A 215 16.95 17.24 14.89
CA SER A 215 15.64 17.01 15.52
C SER A 215 15.63 17.40 17.00
N TYR A 216 16.82 17.50 17.63
CA TYR A 216 16.98 17.94 19.01
C TYR A 216 17.46 19.41 19.13
N ALA A 217 17.74 20.07 18.02
CA ALA A 217 18.33 21.41 17.98
C ALA A 217 17.34 22.58 18.26
N GLY A 218 16.31 22.34 19.09
CA GLY A 218 15.36 23.35 19.57
C GLY A 218 14.61 24.08 18.44
N ASP A 219 14.62 25.42 18.49
CA ASP A 219 13.89 26.31 17.55
C ASP A 219 14.56 26.46 16.18
N SER A 220 15.71 25.83 15.94
CA SER A 220 16.39 25.92 14.64
C SER A 220 15.57 25.26 13.52
N VAL A 221 15.52 25.90 12.35
CA VAL A 221 14.77 25.37 11.20
C VAL A 221 15.55 24.20 10.58
N PRO A 222 14.98 22.98 10.49
CA PRO A 222 15.68 21.82 9.94
C PRO A 222 16.09 22.03 8.48
N ARG A 223 17.35 21.77 8.17
CA ARG A 223 17.93 21.93 6.81
C ARG A 223 18.04 20.61 6.04
N ILE A 224 17.87 19.47 6.71
CA ILE A 224 17.74 18.17 6.06
C ILE A 224 16.25 17.79 6.06
N VAL A 225 15.66 17.61 4.87
CA VAL A 225 14.22 17.41 4.69
C VAL A 225 13.95 16.15 3.88
N HIS A 226 13.30 15.15 4.47
CA HIS A 226 12.85 13.96 3.74
C HIS A 226 11.58 14.27 2.94
N SER A 227 11.40 13.64 1.78
CA SER A 227 10.24 13.83 0.89
C SER A 227 8.89 13.65 1.59
N GLY A 228 8.83 12.73 2.56
CA GLY A 228 7.67 12.50 3.44
C GLY A 228 7.23 13.70 4.29
N PHE A 229 8.05 14.76 4.38
CA PHE A 229 7.77 16.00 5.12
C PHE A 229 8.00 17.26 4.28
N TYR A 230 8.18 17.14 2.97
CA TYR A 230 8.63 18.24 2.10
C TYR A 230 7.81 19.53 2.27
N ILE A 231 6.52 19.56 1.91
CA ILE A 231 5.68 20.77 2.05
C ILE A 231 5.63 21.30 3.50
N PRO A 232 5.37 20.47 4.54
CA PRO A 232 5.40 20.93 5.93
C PRO A 232 6.73 21.58 6.34
N SER A 233 7.86 21.02 5.93
CA SER A 233 9.18 21.59 6.21
C SER A 233 9.43 22.88 5.43
N MET A 234 9.00 22.93 4.17
CA MET A 234 9.15 24.12 3.32
C MET A 234 8.41 25.33 3.88
N ALA A 235 7.26 25.14 4.55
CA ALA A 235 6.54 26.24 5.20
C ALA A 235 7.38 27.04 6.22
N LYS A 236 8.39 26.40 6.83
CA LYS A 236 9.33 27.05 7.75
C LYS A 236 10.67 27.40 7.08
N LEU A 237 11.15 26.55 6.19
CA LEU A 237 12.47 26.67 5.56
C LEU A 237 12.52 27.68 4.41
N GLU A 238 11.44 27.84 3.66
CA GLU A 238 11.38 28.72 2.49
C GLU A 238 11.65 30.19 2.81
N PRO A 239 11.05 30.80 3.85
CA PRO A 239 11.38 32.18 4.25
C PRO A 239 12.86 32.36 4.59
N GLU A 240 13.46 31.42 5.33
CA GLU A 240 14.88 31.46 5.70
C GLU A 240 15.80 31.40 4.47
N LEU A 241 15.46 30.54 3.50
CA LEU A 241 16.22 30.44 2.25
C LEU A 241 16.08 31.72 1.42
N HIS A 242 14.89 32.31 1.31
CA HIS A 242 14.72 33.60 0.63
C HIS A 242 15.52 34.72 1.30
N MET A 243 15.52 34.80 2.63
CA MET A 243 16.32 35.77 3.37
C MET A 243 17.82 35.54 3.13
N ALA A 244 18.28 34.28 3.11
CA ALA A 244 19.66 33.96 2.79
C ALA A 244 20.02 34.35 1.34
N ALA A 245 19.12 34.16 0.38
CA ALA A 245 19.32 34.60 -1.01
C ALA A 245 19.43 36.13 -1.10
N LEU A 246 18.53 36.87 -0.45
CA LEU A 246 18.54 38.33 -0.44
C LEU A 246 19.82 38.89 0.17
N ARG A 247 20.33 38.29 1.26
CA ARG A 247 21.61 38.70 1.88
C ARG A 247 22.82 38.50 0.97
N ARG A 248 22.75 37.57 0.02
CA ARG A 248 23.85 37.24 -0.91
C ARG A 248 23.71 37.98 -2.25
N HIS A 249 22.57 38.60 -2.52
CA HIS A 249 22.38 39.40 -3.72
C HIS A 249 23.17 40.72 -3.58
N SER A 250 24.01 41.02 -4.57
CA SER A 250 24.69 42.31 -4.72
C SER A 250 24.23 42.96 -6.04
N ASP A 251 24.37 44.29 -6.17
CA ASP A 251 23.79 45.17 -7.20
C ASP A 251 23.40 44.54 -8.57
N ASP A 252 22.20 44.92 -9.05
CA ASP A 252 21.44 44.34 -10.17
C ASP A 252 22.11 44.35 -11.56
N ALA A 253 23.28 44.97 -11.73
CA ALA A 253 23.88 45.21 -13.05
C ALA A 253 24.82 44.10 -13.54
N ALA A 254 25.36 43.24 -12.65
CA ALA A 254 26.33 42.20 -13.00
C ALA A 254 25.75 40.79 -12.82
N PRO A 255 26.17 39.79 -13.63
CA PRO A 255 25.77 38.40 -13.41
C PRO A 255 26.14 37.90 -12.00
N MET A 256 25.18 37.31 -11.30
CA MET A 256 25.42 36.75 -9.97
C MET A 256 26.49 35.64 -10.00
N ALA A 257 27.56 35.84 -9.22
CA ALA A 257 28.60 34.84 -9.03
C ALA A 257 28.07 33.58 -8.33
N ASP A 258 28.53 32.41 -8.75
CA ASP A 258 28.14 31.11 -8.19
C ASP A 258 28.32 31.01 -6.67
N SER A 259 29.34 31.67 -6.12
CA SER A 259 29.62 31.72 -4.67
C SER A 259 28.53 32.43 -3.87
N SER A 260 27.74 33.28 -4.52
CA SER A 260 26.66 34.06 -3.92
C SER A 260 25.28 33.41 -4.11
N ARG A 261 25.18 32.32 -4.88
CA ARG A 261 23.92 31.62 -5.12
C ARG A 261 23.59 30.69 -3.96
N LEU A 262 22.29 30.48 -3.71
CA LEU A 262 21.87 29.37 -2.86
C LEU A 262 22.27 28.03 -3.50
N ARG A 263 22.65 27.06 -2.68
CA ARG A 263 22.97 25.69 -3.11
C ARG A 263 22.02 24.72 -2.43
N LEU A 264 21.16 24.06 -3.21
CA LEU A 264 20.17 23.12 -2.70
C LEU A 264 20.48 21.72 -3.25
N ALA A 265 20.55 20.70 -2.40
CA ALA A 265 20.78 19.32 -2.84
C ALA A 265 19.49 18.50 -2.81
N VAL A 266 19.27 17.67 -3.83
CA VAL A 266 18.23 16.63 -3.85
C VAL A 266 18.89 15.26 -3.95
N ILE A 267 18.68 14.41 -2.97
CA ILE A 267 19.26 13.06 -2.90
C ILE A 267 18.24 12.04 -3.41
N GLY A 268 18.57 11.34 -4.49
CA GLY A 268 17.74 10.29 -5.07
C GLY A 268 17.42 10.52 -6.55
N ALA A 269 16.81 9.50 -7.18
CA ALA A 269 16.53 9.43 -8.61
C ALA A 269 15.14 8.88 -8.94
N GLY A 270 14.25 8.80 -7.96
CA GLY A 270 12.86 8.37 -8.17
C GLY A 270 11.92 9.56 -8.32
N GLN A 271 10.66 9.27 -8.64
CA GLN A 271 9.58 10.26 -8.83
C GLN A 271 9.62 11.43 -7.83
N SER A 272 9.61 11.16 -6.52
CA SER A 272 9.60 12.22 -5.51
C SER A 272 10.85 13.10 -5.54
N SER A 273 12.02 12.54 -5.90
CA SER A 273 13.25 13.33 -6.03
C SER A 273 13.12 14.29 -7.20
N THR A 274 12.66 13.81 -8.35
CA THR A 274 12.48 14.64 -9.54
C THR A 274 11.43 15.73 -9.35
N GLU A 275 10.30 15.41 -8.71
CA GLU A 275 9.26 16.40 -8.41
C GLU A 275 9.76 17.49 -7.45
N MET A 276 10.52 17.13 -6.40
CA MET A 276 11.16 18.12 -5.53
C MET A 276 12.21 18.94 -6.29
N PHE A 277 13.00 18.32 -7.16
CA PHE A 277 14.02 19.00 -7.97
C PHE A 277 13.42 20.08 -8.86
N MET A 278 12.37 19.75 -9.61
CA MET A 278 11.62 20.70 -10.43
C MET A 278 10.97 21.79 -9.58
N ASN A 279 10.35 21.42 -8.45
CA ASN A 279 9.68 22.38 -7.58
C ASN A 279 10.65 23.38 -6.93
N LEU A 280 11.81 22.91 -6.45
CA LEU A 280 12.85 23.77 -5.87
C LEU A 280 13.41 24.73 -6.91
N HIS A 281 13.65 24.26 -8.13
CA HIS A 281 14.11 25.13 -9.20
C HIS A 281 13.10 26.24 -9.53
N SER A 282 11.81 25.90 -9.59
CA SER A 282 10.74 26.88 -9.81
C SER A 282 10.61 27.89 -8.66
N ARG A 283 10.78 27.46 -7.40
CA ARG A 283 10.66 28.31 -6.22
C ARG A 283 11.88 29.21 -5.96
N PHE A 284 13.08 28.74 -6.33
CA PHE A 284 14.33 29.47 -6.13
C PHE A 284 15.05 29.64 -7.48
N PRO A 285 14.59 30.56 -8.34
CA PRO A 285 15.07 30.67 -9.72
C PRO A 285 16.55 31.06 -9.84
N THR A 286 17.12 31.70 -8.82
CA THR A 286 18.53 32.11 -8.77
C THR A 286 19.46 31.06 -8.15
N ALA A 287 18.91 29.97 -7.59
CA ALA A 287 19.66 28.94 -6.89
C ALA A 287 20.30 27.91 -7.82
N ILE A 288 21.43 27.35 -7.37
CA ILE A 288 22.00 26.12 -7.94
C ILE A 288 21.33 24.95 -7.23
N VAL A 289 20.53 24.18 -7.96
CA VAL A 289 19.88 22.98 -7.45
C VAL A 289 20.62 21.77 -8.01
N THR A 290 21.20 20.93 -7.13
CA THR A 290 21.98 19.76 -7.52
C THR A 290 21.25 18.47 -7.15
N MET A 291 20.90 17.65 -8.15
CA MET A 291 20.38 16.30 -7.96
C MET A 291 21.54 15.31 -7.86
N ILE A 292 21.61 14.54 -6.78
CA ILE A 292 22.71 13.62 -6.44
C ILE A 292 22.17 12.20 -6.32
N PHE A 293 22.70 11.29 -7.13
CA PHE A 293 22.24 9.89 -7.12
C PHE A 293 23.29 8.89 -7.59
N ARG A 294 23.18 7.67 -7.07
CA ARG A 294 24.10 6.55 -7.34
C ARG A 294 23.95 5.91 -8.73
N ALA A 295 22.79 6.04 -9.35
CA ALA A 295 22.52 5.45 -10.67
C ALA A 295 23.26 6.23 -11.77
N SER A 296 23.46 5.58 -12.92
CA SER A 296 24.07 6.21 -14.08
C SER A 296 23.12 7.12 -14.85
N ALA A 297 21.81 6.97 -14.69
CA ALA A 297 20.80 7.81 -15.34
C ALA A 297 19.49 7.80 -14.54
N LEU A 298 18.62 8.77 -14.83
CA LEU A 298 17.20 8.67 -14.51
C LEU A 298 16.55 7.71 -15.50
N VAL A 299 15.57 6.93 -15.05
CA VAL A 299 14.93 5.90 -15.86
C VAL A 299 13.41 6.06 -15.83
N PRO A 300 12.73 5.86 -16.97
CA PRO A 300 11.28 5.93 -17.01
C PRO A 300 10.65 4.79 -16.23
N SER A 301 9.47 5.03 -15.66
CA SER A 301 8.60 3.97 -15.14
C SER A 301 8.04 3.15 -16.28
N ASP A 302 8.05 1.83 -16.16
CA ASP A 302 7.37 0.94 -17.11
C ASP A 302 5.90 0.79 -16.73
N ASP A 303 5.02 1.42 -17.50
CA ASP A 303 3.56 1.37 -17.37
C ASP A 303 2.88 0.65 -18.54
N THR A 304 3.65 -0.13 -19.32
CA THR A 304 3.12 -0.88 -20.45
C THR A 304 2.14 -1.96 -20.00
N GLY A 305 1.10 -2.22 -20.82
CA GLY A 305 -0.02 -3.08 -20.42
C GLY A 305 0.37 -4.47 -19.92
N PHE A 306 1.27 -5.18 -20.62
CA PHE A 306 1.72 -6.53 -20.23
C PHE A 306 2.52 -6.55 -18.92
N VAL A 307 3.41 -5.57 -18.72
CA VAL A 307 4.22 -5.47 -17.51
C VAL A 307 3.34 -5.09 -16.33
N ASN A 308 2.44 -4.13 -16.54
CA ASN A 308 1.55 -3.62 -15.51
C ASN A 308 0.52 -4.66 -15.08
N SER A 309 -0.01 -5.49 -16.00
CA SER A 309 -0.91 -6.60 -15.64
C SER A 309 -0.19 -7.65 -14.82
N ALA A 310 1.04 -8.04 -15.23
CA ALA A 310 1.85 -9.03 -14.52
C ALA A 310 2.32 -8.56 -13.12
N ALA A 311 2.47 -7.24 -12.92
CA ALA A 311 2.92 -6.68 -11.66
C ALA A 311 1.78 -6.30 -10.70
N PHE A 312 0.59 -5.92 -11.20
CA PHE A 312 -0.40 -5.22 -10.38
C PHE A 312 -1.86 -5.66 -10.50
N ASP A 313 -2.18 -6.67 -11.31
CA ASP A 313 -3.54 -7.18 -11.34
C ASP A 313 -3.85 -8.01 -10.09
N PRO A 314 -5.11 -8.02 -9.61
CA PRO A 314 -5.46 -8.71 -8.37
C PRO A 314 -5.04 -10.19 -8.33
N GLU A 315 -5.27 -10.91 -9.43
CA GLU A 315 -4.93 -12.35 -9.60
C GLU A 315 -3.43 -12.63 -9.43
N ARG A 316 -2.57 -11.65 -9.73
CA ARG A 316 -1.11 -11.80 -9.55
C ARG A 316 -0.71 -11.95 -8.10
N THR A 317 -1.56 -11.52 -7.17
CA THR A 317 -1.33 -11.74 -5.73
C THR A 317 -1.34 -13.23 -5.41
N ASP A 318 -2.24 -14.01 -6.04
CA ASP A 318 -2.33 -15.46 -5.83
C ASP A 318 -1.15 -16.20 -6.46
N GLU A 319 -0.79 -15.84 -7.70
CA GLU A 319 0.38 -16.43 -8.35
C GLU A 319 1.68 -16.12 -7.58
N PHE A 320 1.83 -14.88 -7.12
CA PHE A 320 2.98 -14.47 -6.32
C PHE A 320 3.01 -15.20 -4.96
N TRP A 321 1.85 -15.42 -4.34
CA TRP A 321 1.73 -16.23 -3.14
C TRP A 321 2.12 -17.70 -3.39
N GLN A 322 1.72 -18.29 -4.51
CA GLN A 322 2.05 -19.68 -4.84
C GLN A 322 3.52 -19.87 -5.27
N ALA A 323 4.22 -18.82 -5.68
CA ALA A 323 5.63 -18.89 -6.05
C ALA A 323 6.56 -19.13 -4.85
N ASN A 324 7.69 -19.79 -5.08
CA ASN A 324 8.75 -19.94 -4.08
C ASN A 324 9.57 -18.64 -3.92
N GLU A 325 10.43 -18.59 -2.92
CA GLU A 325 11.25 -17.42 -2.61
C GLU A 325 12.14 -16.97 -3.78
N THR A 326 12.76 -17.92 -4.49
CA THR A 326 13.62 -17.62 -5.65
C THR A 326 12.85 -16.93 -6.77
N GLN A 327 11.69 -17.47 -7.13
CA GLN A 327 10.80 -16.89 -8.15
C GLN A 327 10.31 -15.50 -7.74
N ARG A 328 9.82 -15.36 -6.50
CA ARG A 328 9.36 -14.06 -5.98
C ARG A 328 10.46 -13.00 -6.04
N ARG A 329 11.69 -13.34 -5.61
CA ARG A 329 12.85 -12.43 -5.68
C ARG A 329 13.19 -12.03 -7.11
N GLN A 330 13.13 -12.98 -8.06
CA GLN A 330 13.37 -12.71 -9.48
C GLN A 330 12.30 -11.77 -10.05
N TRP A 331 11.02 -12.05 -9.83
CA TRP A 331 9.91 -11.22 -10.31
C TRP A 331 9.91 -9.83 -9.71
N LEU A 332 10.20 -9.68 -8.40
CA LEU A 332 10.35 -8.36 -7.79
C LEU A 332 11.50 -7.56 -8.40
N GLN A 333 12.62 -8.22 -8.74
CA GLN A 333 13.76 -7.58 -9.37
C GLN A 333 13.48 -7.20 -10.83
N GLU A 334 12.75 -8.04 -11.56
CA GLU A 334 12.28 -7.80 -12.93
C GLU A 334 11.33 -6.58 -12.98
N PHE A 335 10.27 -6.60 -12.17
CA PHE A 335 9.25 -5.56 -12.16
C PHE A 335 9.62 -4.33 -11.34
N LYS A 336 10.82 -4.28 -10.74
CA LYS A 336 11.30 -3.13 -9.95
C LYS A 336 11.15 -1.79 -10.67
N ARG A 337 11.31 -1.77 -12.00
CA ARG A 337 11.23 -0.58 -12.86
C ARG A 337 9.81 -0.03 -13.04
N THR A 338 8.79 -0.72 -12.56
CA THR A 338 7.41 -0.22 -12.59
C THR A 338 7.15 0.79 -11.46
N ASN A 339 7.86 0.69 -10.33
CA ASN A 339 7.51 1.41 -9.10
C ASN A 339 8.70 2.06 -8.37
N TYR A 340 9.90 1.46 -8.41
CA TYR A 340 11.02 1.90 -7.57
C TYR A 340 12.18 2.50 -8.36
N SER A 341 12.64 3.68 -7.91
CA SER A 341 13.77 4.41 -8.53
C SER A 341 13.53 4.75 -10.01
N VAL A 342 12.27 4.99 -10.35
CA VAL A 342 11.81 5.38 -11.68
C VAL A 342 11.00 6.66 -11.59
N VAL A 343 10.84 7.32 -12.73
CA VAL A 343 10.13 8.59 -12.88
C VAL A 343 9.21 8.46 -14.08
N ARG A 344 8.04 9.07 -14.07
CA ARG A 344 7.19 9.04 -15.28
C ARG A 344 7.89 9.69 -16.47
N THR A 345 7.66 9.12 -17.64
CA THR A 345 8.28 9.56 -18.90
C THR A 345 7.99 11.03 -19.22
N ASP A 346 6.77 11.52 -18.95
CA ASP A 346 6.41 12.91 -19.23
C ASP A 346 7.16 13.90 -18.33
N LEU A 347 7.29 13.60 -17.03
CA LEU A 347 8.08 14.42 -16.10
C LEU A 347 9.58 14.35 -16.44
N LEU A 348 10.08 13.21 -16.94
CA LEU A 348 11.46 13.11 -17.43
C LEU A 348 11.69 13.97 -18.66
N ASN A 349 10.75 13.98 -19.60
CA ASN A 349 10.82 14.83 -20.78
C ASN A 349 10.76 16.31 -20.39
N GLU A 350 9.83 16.70 -19.50
CA GLU A 350 9.75 18.07 -18.97
C GLU A 350 11.07 18.52 -18.31
N LEU A 351 11.67 17.64 -17.49
CA LEU A 351 12.96 17.90 -16.87
C LEU A 351 14.07 18.05 -17.92
N HIS A 352 14.11 17.14 -18.90
CA HIS A 352 15.11 17.16 -19.96
C HIS A 352 15.02 18.43 -20.80
N ASP A 353 13.82 18.79 -21.25
CA ASP A 353 13.54 20.00 -22.02
C ASP A 353 13.91 21.26 -21.21
N THR A 354 13.51 21.30 -19.93
CA THR A 354 13.90 22.40 -19.03
C THR A 354 15.41 22.52 -18.90
N MET A 355 16.12 21.40 -18.80
CA MET A 355 17.58 21.43 -18.67
C MET A 355 18.29 21.83 -19.96
N TYR A 356 17.80 21.36 -21.11
CA TYR A 356 18.36 21.66 -22.41
C TYR A 356 18.06 23.11 -22.84
N ASP A 357 16.79 23.48 -22.93
CA ASP A 357 16.37 24.77 -23.47
C ASP A 357 16.82 25.93 -22.58
N LYS A 358 16.76 25.77 -21.25
CA LYS A 358 17.06 26.88 -20.33
C LYS A 358 18.55 27.08 -20.06
N TYR A 359 19.39 26.04 -20.19
CA TYR A 359 20.79 26.10 -19.77
C TYR A 359 21.81 25.75 -20.84
N GLU A 360 21.43 24.99 -21.87
CA GLU A 360 22.34 24.66 -22.97
C GLU A 360 22.14 25.59 -24.17
N VAL A 361 20.91 26.06 -24.41
CA VAL A 361 20.63 27.01 -25.49
C VAL A 361 20.99 28.42 -25.03
N GLN A 362 22.03 28.99 -25.64
CA GLN A 362 22.46 30.37 -25.37
C GLN A 362 21.90 31.31 -26.44
N LEU A 363 21.10 32.27 -26.00
CA LEU A 363 20.67 33.39 -26.85
C LEU A 363 21.80 34.43 -26.95
N PRO A 364 21.88 35.16 -28.08
CA PRO A 364 22.67 36.39 -28.14
C PRO A 364 22.25 37.37 -27.03
N ASP A 365 23.20 38.14 -26.51
CA ASP A 365 22.99 39.06 -25.38
C ASP A 365 21.81 40.04 -25.60
N GLU A 366 21.55 40.41 -26.86
CA GLU A 366 20.48 41.35 -27.23
C GLU A 366 19.08 40.74 -27.17
N LEU A 367 18.99 39.40 -27.24
CA LEU A 367 17.74 38.64 -27.18
C LEU A 367 17.52 37.97 -25.82
N GLN A 368 18.55 38.00 -24.96
CA GLN A 368 18.49 37.37 -23.65
C GLN A 368 17.67 38.20 -22.67
N ASP A 369 16.74 37.57 -21.95
CA ASP A 369 16.03 38.24 -20.87
C ASP A 369 17.03 38.62 -19.77
N PRO A 370 17.04 39.88 -19.27
CA PRO A 370 17.96 40.30 -18.21
C PRO A 370 17.92 39.41 -16.95
N SER A 371 16.76 38.81 -16.66
CA SER A 371 16.59 37.89 -15.53
C SER A 371 17.37 36.58 -15.70
N GLU A 372 17.68 36.16 -16.93
CA GLU A 372 18.50 34.98 -17.19
C GLU A 372 19.94 35.16 -16.73
N LYS A 373 20.47 36.38 -16.73
CA LYS A 373 21.80 36.68 -16.17
C LYS A 373 21.86 36.43 -14.66
N GLN A 374 20.70 36.48 -14.00
CA GLN A 374 20.54 36.16 -12.58
C GLN A 374 20.03 34.75 -12.34
N ALA A 375 19.67 33.99 -13.39
CA ALA A 375 19.18 32.62 -13.25
C ALA A 375 20.26 31.72 -12.65
N GLY A 376 19.81 30.85 -11.74
CA GLY A 376 20.61 29.75 -11.23
C GLY A 376 20.69 28.63 -12.26
N ARG A 377 20.98 27.41 -11.82
CA ARG A 377 21.02 26.26 -12.73
C ARG A 377 20.65 24.95 -12.05
N MET A 378 20.34 23.97 -12.89
CA MET A 378 20.09 22.59 -12.48
C MET A 378 21.35 21.76 -12.77
N GLU A 379 21.84 21.04 -11.76
CA GLU A 379 23.01 20.17 -11.90
C GLU A 379 22.64 18.72 -11.58
N MET A 380 23.19 17.76 -12.32
CA MET A 380 23.07 16.33 -12.00
C MET A 380 24.43 15.71 -11.68
N ARG A 381 24.60 15.21 -10.46
CA ARG A 381 25.74 14.39 -10.03
C ARG A 381 25.33 12.92 -10.01
N ARG A 382 25.44 12.29 -11.17
CA ARG A 382 25.19 10.86 -11.41
C ARG A 382 26.32 10.02 -10.83
N CYS A 383 26.08 8.73 -10.61
CA CYS A 383 27.07 7.80 -10.04
C CYS A 383 27.77 8.33 -8.78
N THR A 384 27.05 9.09 -7.95
CA THR A 384 27.61 9.76 -6.77
C THR A 384 26.89 9.29 -5.52
N GLU A 385 27.66 8.99 -4.48
CA GLU A 385 27.14 8.59 -3.17
C GLU A 385 27.53 9.61 -2.10
N VAL A 386 26.68 9.79 -1.09
CA VAL A 386 27.00 10.62 0.07
C VAL A 386 27.73 9.74 1.07
N ASP A 387 28.98 10.10 1.36
CA ASP A 387 29.87 9.39 2.25
C ASP A 387 29.72 9.87 3.69
N LYS A 388 29.67 11.20 3.88
CA LYS A 388 29.53 11.86 5.18
C LYS A 388 28.60 13.07 5.08
N VAL A 389 27.88 13.33 6.16
CA VAL A 389 27.00 14.49 6.36
C VAL A 389 27.42 15.19 7.65
N SER A 390 27.63 16.50 7.60
CA SER A 390 27.89 17.33 8.78
C SER A 390 26.94 18.54 8.78
N LEU A 391 26.30 18.82 9.91
CA LEU A 391 25.58 20.08 10.08
C LEU A 391 26.61 21.20 10.28
N VAL A 392 26.38 22.35 9.65
CA VAL A 392 27.21 23.55 9.79
C VAL A 392 26.32 24.76 10.06
N GLU A 393 26.91 25.85 10.55
CA GLU A 393 26.18 27.12 10.70
C GLU A 393 25.60 27.53 9.35
N ASP A 394 24.29 27.69 9.28
CA ASP A 394 23.55 28.01 8.05
C ASP A 394 23.80 27.06 6.87
N GLY A 395 23.82 25.74 7.11
CA GLY A 395 23.86 24.78 6.03
C GLY A 395 24.06 23.33 6.43
N VAL A 396 24.35 22.52 5.42
CA VAL A 396 24.71 21.11 5.52
C VAL A 396 25.90 20.88 4.60
N GLU A 397 26.95 20.27 5.13
CA GLU A 397 28.11 19.86 4.34
C GLU A 397 28.00 18.38 3.99
N LEU A 398 28.13 18.07 2.70
CA LEU A 398 28.12 16.71 2.17
C LEU A 398 29.48 16.35 1.60
N THR A 399 30.09 15.28 2.11
CA THR A 399 31.22 14.63 1.44
C THR A 399 30.67 13.62 0.43
N LEU A 400 30.96 13.85 -0.84
CA LEU A 400 30.42 13.13 -1.98
C LEU A 400 31.52 12.26 -2.60
N ARG A 401 31.21 10.98 -2.82
CA ARG A 401 32.07 10.00 -3.47
C ARG A 401 31.64 9.80 -4.92
N ASP A 402 32.48 10.23 -5.86
CA ASP A 402 32.29 10.05 -7.29
C ASP A 402 32.74 8.63 -7.71
N LYS A 403 31.78 7.77 -8.05
CA LYS A 403 32.07 6.39 -8.50
C LYS A 403 32.46 6.29 -9.98
N LEU A 404 32.35 7.36 -10.78
CA LEU A 404 32.87 7.38 -12.15
C LEU A 404 34.38 7.62 -12.18
N ARG A 405 34.89 8.46 -11.28
CA ARG A 405 36.28 8.94 -11.30
C ARG A 405 37.08 8.39 -10.12
N ASN A 406 37.24 7.06 -10.06
CA ASN A 406 38.07 6.35 -9.07
C ASN A 406 37.68 6.53 -7.59
N GLY A 407 36.44 6.92 -7.28
CA GLY A 407 36.00 7.11 -5.90
C GLY A 407 36.47 8.42 -5.26
N ARG A 408 36.82 9.44 -6.06
CA ARG A 408 37.25 10.75 -5.56
C ARG A 408 36.23 11.33 -4.59
N LEU A 409 36.70 11.83 -3.45
CA LEU A 409 35.89 12.54 -2.46
C LEU A 409 35.95 14.05 -2.73
N ASP A 410 34.79 14.69 -2.74
CA ASP A 410 34.61 16.14 -2.85
C ASP A 410 33.65 16.59 -1.75
N THR A 411 33.96 17.71 -1.08
CA THR A 411 33.14 18.21 0.02
C THR A 411 32.45 19.49 -0.42
N VAL A 412 31.11 19.48 -0.38
CA VAL A 412 30.29 20.57 -0.88
C VAL A 412 29.31 21.02 0.19
N ARG A 413 29.27 22.33 0.43
CA ARG A 413 28.28 22.96 1.31
C ARG A 413 26.99 23.26 0.54
N PHE A 414 25.87 22.96 1.19
CA PHE A 414 24.51 23.24 0.73
C PHE A 414 23.75 24.03 1.81
N ASP A 415 22.83 24.88 1.40
CA ASP A 415 21.92 25.61 2.31
C ASP A 415 20.82 24.72 2.87
N ALA A 416 20.39 23.72 2.08
CA ALA A 416 19.46 22.68 2.49
C ALA A 416 19.63 21.41 1.64
N VAL A 417 19.26 20.26 2.20
CA VAL A 417 19.35 18.94 1.58
C VAL A 417 18.00 18.24 1.65
N PHE A 418 17.48 17.83 0.50
CA PHE A 418 16.19 17.19 0.34
C PHE A 418 16.37 15.71 0.00
N ILE A 419 15.82 14.81 0.81
CA ILE A 419 16.06 13.37 0.71
C ILE A 419 14.84 12.67 0.10
N GLY A 420 14.97 12.15 -1.11
CA GLY A 420 13.95 11.38 -1.83
C GLY A 420 14.23 9.88 -1.90
N THR A 421 14.62 9.26 -0.78
CA THR A 421 15.13 7.88 -0.72
C THR A 421 14.08 6.82 -0.36
N GLY A 422 12.80 7.18 -0.41
CA GLY A 422 11.68 6.26 -0.23
C GLY A 422 11.32 5.99 1.23
N PHE A 423 10.65 4.86 1.48
CA PHE A 423 10.08 4.53 2.77
C PHE A 423 10.36 3.07 3.15
N ASN A 424 10.50 2.79 4.43
CA ASN A 424 10.48 1.43 4.99
C ASN A 424 9.05 1.10 5.44
N ARG A 425 8.58 -0.11 5.16
CA ARG A 425 7.19 -0.53 5.41
C ARG A 425 7.10 -1.75 6.33
N SER A 426 8.22 -2.18 6.90
CA SER A 426 8.25 -3.34 7.79
C SER A 426 7.51 -3.04 9.09
N PRO A 427 6.54 -3.90 9.51
CA PRO A 427 5.88 -3.81 10.81
C PRO A 427 6.86 -3.82 11.98
N ALA A 428 8.00 -4.48 11.83
CA ALA A 428 9.03 -4.55 12.87
C ALA A 428 9.64 -3.18 13.23
N LYS A 429 9.51 -2.18 12.34
CA LYS A 429 9.92 -0.79 12.59
C LYS A 429 8.85 0.03 13.32
N MET A 430 7.70 -0.54 13.68
CA MET A 430 6.59 0.15 14.34
C MET A 430 6.67 -0.03 15.86
N PRO A 431 6.97 1.02 16.66
CA PRO A 431 7.22 0.88 18.09
C PRO A 431 6.03 0.33 18.90
N PHE A 432 4.79 0.67 18.50
CA PHE A 432 3.58 0.25 19.20
C PHE A 432 3.25 -1.25 19.05
N LEU A 433 3.95 -1.97 18.15
CA LEU A 433 3.81 -3.43 17.98
C LEU A 433 4.82 -4.23 18.82
N LYS A 434 5.71 -3.56 19.55
CA LYS A 434 6.80 -4.21 20.30
C LYS A 434 6.31 -5.33 21.23
N GLU A 435 5.24 -5.08 21.99
CA GLU A 435 4.70 -6.05 22.96
C GLU A 435 4.05 -7.27 22.31
N LEU A 436 3.76 -7.22 21.01
CA LEU A 436 3.18 -8.32 20.24
C LEU A 436 4.24 -9.25 19.63
N LYS A 437 5.52 -8.87 19.64
CA LYS A 437 6.61 -9.67 19.06
C LYS A 437 6.66 -11.13 19.56
N PRO A 438 6.48 -11.43 20.86
CA PRO A 438 6.48 -12.81 21.33
C PRO A 438 5.33 -13.66 20.75
N PHE A 439 4.23 -13.02 20.33
CA PHE A 439 3.04 -13.69 19.83
C PHE A 439 3.08 -13.89 18.32
N TYR A 440 3.76 -13.00 17.58
CA TYR A 440 3.83 -13.02 16.11
C TYR A 440 5.28 -12.96 15.63
N PRO A 441 5.87 -14.10 15.20
CA PRO A 441 7.26 -14.14 14.75
C PRO A 441 7.59 -13.18 13.60
N ALA A 442 6.62 -12.90 12.71
CA ALA A 442 6.78 -11.95 11.60
C ALA A 442 7.02 -10.48 12.04
N LEU A 443 6.82 -10.15 13.31
CA LEU A 443 7.16 -8.83 13.87
C LEU A 443 8.64 -8.71 14.29
N ASP A 444 9.39 -9.81 14.23
CA ASP A 444 10.81 -9.84 14.50
C ASP A 444 11.64 -9.72 13.21
N GLU A 445 12.64 -8.82 13.21
CA GLU A 445 13.45 -8.56 12.01
C GLU A 445 14.40 -9.71 11.68
N GLU A 446 14.94 -10.37 12.70
CA GLU A 446 15.85 -11.50 12.52
C GLU A 446 15.08 -12.66 11.91
N TRP A 447 13.88 -12.93 12.43
CA TRP A 447 12.98 -13.95 11.89
C TRP A 447 12.59 -13.68 10.43
N MET A 448 12.23 -12.44 10.09
CA MET A 448 11.89 -12.07 8.70
C MET A 448 13.09 -12.09 7.74
N SER A 449 14.32 -12.08 8.26
CA SER A 449 15.55 -12.08 7.46
C SER A 449 16.13 -13.47 7.19
N ARG A 450 15.53 -14.51 7.77
CA ARG A 450 15.98 -15.90 7.57
C ARG A 450 15.87 -16.32 6.11
N ASP A 451 16.79 -17.16 5.67
CA ASP A 451 16.73 -17.76 4.34
C ASP A 451 15.75 -18.93 4.36
N THR A 452 14.64 -18.79 3.65
CA THR A 452 13.60 -19.83 3.54
C THR A 452 13.68 -20.59 2.22
N THR A 453 14.70 -20.33 1.39
CA THR A 453 14.76 -20.82 0.00
C THR A 453 14.67 -22.34 -0.09
N ALA A 454 15.47 -23.06 0.73
CA ALA A 454 15.50 -24.52 0.70
C ALA A 454 14.16 -25.13 1.14
N GLU A 455 13.56 -24.61 2.22
CA GLU A 455 12.28 -25.09 2.75
C GLU A 455 11.13 -24.81 1.77
N GLU A 456 11.09 -23.62 1.16
CA GLU A 456 10.08 -23.30 0.14
C GLU A 456 10.24 -24.15 -1.14
N ASP A 457 11.47 -24.49 -1.53
CA ASP A 457 11.73 -25.38 -2.68
C ASP A 457 11.30 -26.83 -2.40
N GLU A 458 11.42 -27.30 -1.15
CA GLU A 458 10.87 -28.59 -0.74
C GLU A 458 9.34 -28.58 -0.80
N VAL A 459 8.69 -27.54 -0.27
CA VAL A 459 7.24 -27.38 -0.34
C VAL A 459 6.76 -27.31 -1.80
N ALA A 460 7.48 -26.62 -2.68
CA ALA A 460 7.15 -26.55 -4.10
C ALA A 460 7.18 -27.93 -4.80
N LYS A 461 8.09 -28.83 -4.41
CA LYS A 461 8.18 -30.20 -4.95
C LYS A 461 7.08 -31.11 -4.39
N SER A 462 6.57 -30.81 -3.21
CA SER A 462 5.51 -31.60 -2.56
C SER A 462 4.10 -31.30 -3.06
N ILE A 463 3.89 -30.27 -3.90
CA ILE A 463 2.55 -29.84 -4.36
C ILE A 463 1.77 -30.98 -5.03
N GLU A 464 2.42 -31.84 -5.82
CA GLU A 464 1.73 -32.95 -6.50
C GLU A 464 1.42 -34.14 -5.58
N VAL A 465 1.97 -34.15 -4.37
CA VAL A 465 2.00 -35.33 -3.50
C VAL A 465 1.29 -35.08 -2.17
N GLU A 466 1.33 -33.88 -1.61
CA GLU A 466 0.67 -33.52 -0.36
C GLU A 466 -0.71 -32.89 -0.61
N ASP A 467 -1.48 -32.76 0.47
CA ASP A 467 -2.78 -32.07 0.43
C ASP A 467 -2.56 -30.55 0.35
N ASP A 468 -3.36 -29.85 -0.45
CA ASP A 468 -3.28 -28.39 -0.64
C ASP A 468 -3.35 -27.65 0.71
N GLU A 469 -4.17 -28.10 1.66
CA GLU A 469 -4.27 -27.47 2.99
C GLU A 469 -2.96 -27.59 3.78
N VAL A 470 -2.24 -28.69 3.62
CA VAL A 470 -0.95 -28.92 4.28
C VAL A 470 0.13 -28.03 3.66
N ILE A 471 0.14 -27.93 2.33
CA ILE A 471 1.06 -27.06 1.59
C ILE A 471 0.85 -25.59 1.98
N GLU A 472 -0.40 -25.14 2.00
CA GLU A 472 -0.73 -23.77 2.38
C GLU A 472 -0.30 -23.49 3.82
N ARG A 473 -0.63 -24.37 4.77
CA ARG A 473 -0.21 -24.16 6.18
C ARG A 473 1.31 -24.11 6.36
N ARG A 474 2.07 -24.89 5.57
CA ARG A 474 3.54 -24.79 5.56
C ARG A 474 4.00 -23.42 5.04
N ARG A 475 3.43 -22.93 3.93
CA ARG A 475 3.73 -21.57 3.40
C ARG A 475 3.42 -20.48 4.42
N GLU A 476 2.25 -20.55 5.05
CA GLU A 476 1.83 -19.60 6.08
C GLU A 476 2.82 -19.58 7.25
N ASN A 477 3.21 -20.75 7.77
CA ASN A 477 4.16 -20.85 8.88
C ASN A 477 5.57 -20.35 8.49
N MET A 478 6.04 -20.64 7.28
CA MET A 478 7.34 -20.17 6.80
C MET A 478 7.35 -18.64 6.59
N ARG A 479 6.24 -18.06 6.14
CA ARG A 479 6.15 -16.64 5.82
C ARG A 479 5.67 -15.79 6.98
N GLY A 480 5.04 -16.40 7.98
CA GLY A 480 4.57 -15.74 9.19
C GLY A 480 3.34 -14.87 8.96
N ILE A 481 2.75 -14.99 7.79
CA ILE A 481 1.56 -14.30 7.32
C ILE A 481 0.79 -15.26 6.42
N THR A 482 -0.52 -15.12 6.37
CA THR A 482 -1.42 -15.86 5.49
C THR A 482 -1.73 -15.08 4.20
N ARG A 483 -2.32 -15.76 3.20
CA ARG A 483 -2.77 -15.12 1.96
C ARG A 483 -3.82 -14.02 2.19
N ASP A 484 -4.62 -14.15 3.25
CA ASP A 484 -5.60 -13.14 3.66
C ASP A 484 -5.01 -12.07 4.61
N TYR A 485 -3.69 -11.85 4.58
CA TYR A 485 -2.95 -10.78 5.27
C TYR A 485 -2.91 -10.85 6.80
N ARG A 486 -3.29 -11.99 7.39
CA ARG A 486 -3.24 -12.21 8.84
C ARG A 486 -1.87 -12.75 9.24
N LEU A 487 -1.25 -12.19 10.27
CA LEU A 487 -0.03 -12.76 10.83
C LEU A 487 -0.31 -14.09 11.50
N VAL A 488 0.58 -15.06 11.26
CA VAL A 488 0.49 -16.38 11.88
C VAL A 488 1.03 -16.30 13.31
N PRO A 489 0.24 -16.67 14.33
CA PRO A 489 0.71 -16.66 15.70
C PRO A 489 1.72 -17.78 15.95
N GLY A 490 2.70 -17.54 16.82
CA GLY A 490 3.75 -18.53 17.14
C GLY A 490 3.19 -19.85 17.68
N SER A 491 2.09 -19.79 18.45
CA SER A 491 1.35 -20.96 18.94
C SER A 491 0.89 -21.90 17.80
N ALA A 492 0.45 -21.34 16.68
CA ALA A 492 0.00 -22.10 15.51
C ALA A 492 1.15 -22.73 14.71
N MET A 493 2.36 -22.16 14.79
CA MET A 493 3.56 -22.71 14.13
C MET A 493 4.12 -23.94 14.87
N HIS A 494 3.93 -24.02 16.19
CA HIS A 494 4.44 -25.13 17.00
C HIS A 494 3.49 -26.33 17.08
N SER A 495 2.22 -26.20 16.67
CA SER A 495 1.33 -27.35 16.53
C SER A 495 1.81 -28.25 15.39
N ALA A 496 2.19 -29.49 15.69
CA ALA A 496 2.76 -30.44 14.74
C ALA A 496 1.85 -30.69 13.51
N PRO A 497 2.41 -30.92 12.31
CA PRO A 497 1.60 -31.24 11.15
C PRO A 497 0.91 -32.60 11.33
N LEU A 498 -0.38 -32.67 11.00
CA LEU A 498 -1.10 -33.92 10.83
C LEU A 498 -0.33 -34.77 9.80
N ARG A 499 0.12 -35.96 10.20
CA ARG A 499 0.75 -36.92 9.28
C ARG A 499 -0.26 -37.33 8.22
N SER A 500 0.09 -37.15 6.94
CA SER A 500 -0.71 -37.66 5.82
C SER A 500 -0.60 -39.20 5.75
N GLY A 501 -1.61 -39.89 6.29
CA GLY A 501 -1.81 -41.31 6.06
C GLY A 501 -2.50 -41.54 4.72
N LYS A 502 -1.76 -41.67 3.62
CA LYS A 502 -2.33 -42.18 2.36
C LYS A 502 -2.51 -43.70 2.45
N SER A 503 -3.75 -44.16 2.66
CA SER A 503 -4.15 -45.54 2.36
C SER A 503 -4.72 -45.62 0.93
N SER A 504 -4.15 -46.50 0.11
CA SER A 504 -4.50 -46.78 -1.29
C SER A 504 -5.91 -47.40 -1.47
N PRO A 505 -6.47 -47.42 -2.70
CA PRO A 505 -7.92 -47.35 -2.93
C PRO A 505 -8.60 -48.71 -3.07
N GLY A 506 -9.79 -48.85 -2.48
CA GLY A 506 -10.77 -49.89 -2.75
C GLY A 506 -12.01 -49.29 -3.39
N ALA A 507 -12.43 -49.84 -4.53
CA ALA A 507 -13.54 -49.39 -5.36
C ALA A 507 -14.92 -49.54 -4.70
N GLY A 508 -15.84 -48.61 -4.98
CA GLY A 508 -17.29 -48.79 -4.78
C GLY A 508 -18.08 -47.52 -4.48
N SER A 509 -18.78 -47.02 -5.51
CA SER A 509 -20.10 -46.32 -5.52
C SER A 509 -20.56 -45.38 -4.39
N ASP A 510 -20.99 -44.18 -4.82
CA ASP A 510 -22.13 -43.36 -4.37
C ASP A 510 -22.53 -43.36 -2.88
N ALA A 511 -22.29 -42.24 -2.19
CA ALA A 511 -23.26 -41.48 -1.40
C ALA A 511 -22.59 -40.35 -0.60
N SER A 512 -23.35 -39.28 -0.40
CA SER A 512 -23.16 -38.15 0.54
C SER A 512 -22.34 -38.43 1.81
N SER A 513 -21.44 -37.50 2.18
CA SER A 513 -20.89 -37.27 3.54
C SER A 513 -20.16 -35.91 3.50
N THR A 514 -20.60 -34.78 4.07
CA THR A 514 -20.73 -34.42 5.50
C THR A 514 -19.88 -35.20 6.50
N SER A 515 -19.09 -34.45 7.26
CA SER A 515 -18.36 -34.81 8.49
C SER A 515 -17.00 -35.49 8.26
N SER A 516 -15.95 -35.16 9.00
CA SER A 516 -15.94 -35.26 10.46
C SER A 516 -14.84 -34.35 11.05
N GLN A 517 -15.11 -33.45 12.01
CA GLN A 517 -15.55 -33.78 13.38
C GLN A 517 -14.82 -35.01 13.94
N GLN A 518 -13.57 -34.82 14.36
CA GLN A 518 -13.03 -35.55 15.51
C GLN A 518 -12.50 -34.55 16.53
N THR A 519 -13.44 -34.04 17.31
CA THR A 519 -13.25 -33.69 18.72
C THR A 519 -14.63 -33.52 19.36
N LEU A 520 -15.34 -34.64 19.50
CA LEU A 520 -16.44 -34.83 20.45
C LEU A 520 -16.20 -36.26 20.99
N ALA A 521 -15.99 -36.52 22.28
CA ALA A 521 -16.60 -35.91 23.44
C ALA A 521 -15.72 -36.08 24.70
N SER A 522 -16.09 -35.32 25.74
CA SER A 522 -15.41 -34.96 27.00
C SER A 522 -14.53 -33.72 26.79
N GLU A 523 -14.94 -32.51 27.15
CA GLU A 523 -15.78 -32.05 28.26
C GLU A 523 -16.71 -30.89 27.84
N GLN A 524 -17.58 -30.49 28.76
CA GLN A 524 -18.65 -29.52 28.61
C GLN A 524 -18.21 -28.17 28.02
N SER A 525 -19.07 -27.62 27.17
CA SER A 525 -19.23 -26.20 26.80
C SER A 525 -18.35 -25.21 27.57
N THR A 526 -17.22 -24.83 26.98
CA THR A 526 -16.51 -23.59 27.31
C THR A 526 -16.59 -22.68 26.09
N GLU A 527 -17.33 -21.59 26.20
CA GLU A 527 -17.37 -20.50 25.22
C GLU A 527 -15.99 -19.80 25.17
N ILE A 528 -15.02 -20.42 24.50
CA ILE A 528 -13.72 -19.80 24.25
C ILE A 528 -13.94 -18.73 23.18
N LEU A 529 -13.64 -17.47 23.50
CA LEU A 529 -13.62 -16.38 22.53
C LEU A 529 -12.78 -16.82 21.31
N PRO A 530 -13.23 -16.60 20.06
CA PRO A 530 -12.42 -16.94 18.88
C PRO A 530 -11.05 -16.27 18.94
N GLU A 531 -10.04 -16.98 18.42
CA GLU A 531 -8.65 -16.53 18.44
C GLU A 531 -8.49 -15.14 17.78
N PRO A 532 -7.90 -14.17 18.49
CA PRO A 532 -7.72 -12.82 17.98
C PRO A 532 -6.72 -12.80 16.82
N SER A 533 -7.00 -11.97 15.81
CA SER A 533 -6.17 -11.88 14.60
C SER A 533 -5.54 -10.50 14.44
N LEU A 534 -4.29 -10.49 13.96
CA LEU A 534 -3.55 -9.29 13.61
C LEU A 534 -3.31 -9.28 12.10
N TYR A 535 -3.88 -8.31 11.39
CA TYR A 535 -3.70 -8.08 9.96
C TYR A 535 -2.68 -6.98 9.72
N VAL A 536 -1.86 -7.12 8.69
CA VAL A 536 -0.87 -6.12 8.29
C VAL A 536 -1.04 -5.80 6.81
N LEU A 537 -1.13 -4.53 6.46
CA LEU A 537 -1.35 -4.07 5.08
C LEU A 537 -0.26 -3.12 4.61
N GLY A 538 0.21 -3.30 3.38
CA GLY A 538 1.12 -2.37 2.72
C GLY A 538 2.59 -2.53 3.09
N GLY A 539 2.96 -3.61 3.80
CA GLY A 539 4.32 -3.99 4.17
C GLY A 539 4.72 -5.40 3.74
N ASN A 540 3.94 -6.03 2.86
CA ASN A 540 3.98 -7.46 2.54
C ASN A 540 4.42 -7.75 1.10
N GLU A 541 5.10 -6.81 0.44
CA GLU A 541 5.56 -6.96 -0.96
C GLU A 541 6.36 -8.24 -1.19
N ALA A 542 7.14 -8.66 -0.19
CA ALA A 542 7.91 -9.90 -0.25
C ALA A 542 7.05 -11.15 -0.42
N THR A 543 5.78 -11.15 0.04
CA THR A 543 4.86 -12.30 0.02
C THR A 543 3.63 -12.11 -0.86
N HIS A 544 3.23 -10.87 -1.15
CA HIS A 544 2.01 -10.52 -1.89
C HIS A 544 2.29 -9.69 -3.16
N GLY A 545 3.55 -9.37 -3.46
CA GLY A 545 3.94 -8.67 -4.68
C GLY A 545 3.86 -7.14 -4.60
N LEU A 546 4.25 -6.47 -5.69
CA LEU A 546 4.44 -5.00 -5.76
C LEU A 546 3.17 -4.19 -5.49
N SER A 547 2.00 -4.77 -5.76
CA SER A 547 0.71 -4.11 -5.59
C SER A 547 0.34 -3.87 -4.12
N ASP A 548 0.93 -4.61 -3.17
CA ASP A 548 0.57 -4.55 -1.76
C ASP A 548 0.70 -3.13 -1.17
N SER A 549 1.74 -2.39 -1.57
CA SER A 549 2.00 -1.05 -1.04
C SER A 549 1.28 0.09 -1.77
N LEU A 550 0.50 -0.23 -2.81
CA LEU A 550 -0.09 0.70 -3.77
C LEU A 550 -1.63 0.68 -3.73
N LEU A 551 -2.25 1.60 -4.48
CA LEU A 551 -3.71 1.66 -4.67
C LEU A 551 -4.24 0.52 -5.55
N SER A 552 -3.36 -0.14 -6.33
CA SER A 552 -3.72 -1.01 -7.43
C SER A 552 -4.75 -2.10 -7.10
N ILE A 553 -4.68 -2.67 -5.89
CA ILE A 553 -5.56 -3.75 -5.44
C ILE A 553 -6.34 -3.39 -4.17
N VAL A 554 -6.38 -2.10 -3.78
CA VAL A 554 -6.96 -1.69 -2.48
C VAL A 554 -8.43 -2.07 -2.37
N ALA A 555 -9.22 -1.88 -3.42
CA ALA A 555 -10.63 -2.30 -3.46
C ALA A 555 -10.81 -3.82 -3.34
N HIS A 556 -10.01 -4.59 -4.09
CA HIS A 556 -10.05 -6.04 -4.11
C HIS A 556 -9.65 -6.62 -2.75
N ARG A 557 -8.49 -6.20 -2.23
CA ARG A 557 -7.98 -6.60 -0.91
C ARG A 557 -8.94 -6.25 0.22
N ALA A 558 -9.64 -5.12 0.14
CA ALA A 558 -10.68 -4.77 1.12
C ALA A 558 -11.84 -5.79 1.13
N GLY A 559 -12.20 -6.33 -0.04
CA GLY A 559 -13.16 -7.44 -0.15
C GLY A 559 -12.65 -8.72 0.50
N GLU A 560 -11.41 -9.12 0.19
CA GLU A 560 -10.78 -10.32 0.80
C GLU A 560 -10.72 -10.23 2.32
N LEU A 561 -10.29 -9.08 2.86
CA LEU A 561 -10.25 -8.86 4.31
C LEU A 561 -11.64 -8.90 4.94
N THR A 562 -12.65 -8.35 4.27
CA THR A 562 -14.04 -8.39 4.75
C THR A 562 -14.51 -9.83 4.89
N THR A 563 -14.30 -10.66 3.85
CA THR A 563 -14.62 -12.09 3.88
C THR A 563 -13.85 -12.80 5.00
N SER A 564 -12.54 -12.57 5.10
CA SER A 564 -11.64 -13.13 6.11
C SER A 564 -12.11 -12.83 7.55
N LEU A 565 -12.53 -11.59 7.82
CA LEU A 565 -13.02 -11.16 9.13
C LEU A 565 -14.38 -11.78 9.48
N LEU A 566 -15.32 -11.79 8.54
CA LEU A 566 -16.68 -12.33 8.75
C LEU A 566 -16.65 -13.85 8.94
N GLN A 567 -15.81 -14.55 8.17
CA GLN A 567 -15.55 -15.99 8.31
C GLN A 567 -14.90 -16.38 9.65
N ARG A 568 -14.53 -15.42 10.51
CA ARG A 568 -13.98 -15.66 11.85
C ARG A 568 -14.90 -15.20 12.99
N LEU A 569 -16.08 -14.66 12.68
CA LEU A 569 -17.07 -14.34 13.71
C LEU A 569 -17.51 -15.59 14.48
N PRO A 570 -17.82 -15.48 15.79
CA PRO A 570 -18.40 -16.59 16.55
C PRO A 570 -19.63 -17.17 15.85
N ARG A 571 -19.78 -18.50 15.86
CA ARG A 571 -20.93 -19.21 15.25
C ARG A 571 -22.28 -18.71 15.76
N THR A 572 -22.35 -18.26 17.01
CA THR A 572 -23.56 -17.70 17.64
C THR A 572 -24.08 -16.45 16.92
N ARG A 573 -23.21 -15.64 16.31
CA ARG A 573 -23.60 -14.47 15.50
C ARG A 573 -23.92 -14.81 14.04
N ARG A 574 -23.51 -15.97 13.53
CA ARG A 574 -23.85 -16.44 12.17
C ARG A 574 -25.21 -17.13 12.08
N GLY A 575 -25.79 -17.52 13.22
CA GLY A 575 -26.99 -18.37 13.33
C GLY A 575 -28.32 -17.76 12.86
N THR A 576 -28.35 -16.51 12.39
CA THR A 576 -29.55 -15.90 11.79
C THR A 576 -29.51 -15.86 10.26
N ALA A 577 -28.37 -16.18 9.63
CA ALA A 577 -28.27 -16.32 8.19
C ALA A 577 -28.71 -17.74 7.79
N SER A 578 -30.02 -17.91 7.58
CA SER A 578 -30.58 -19.19 7.14
C SER A 578 -30.00 -19.62 5.79
N SER A 579 -29.53 -20.86 5.75
CA SER A 579 -29.38 -21.74 4.59
C SER A 579 -30.23 -21.34 3.37
N SER A 580 -29.62 -20.69 2.38
CA SER A 580 -30.10 -20.75 1.00
C SER A 580 -29.14 -21.62 0.20
N THR A 581 -29.47 -22.92 0.17
CA THR A 581 -28.90 -23.87 -0.78
C THR A 581 -29.08 -23.32 -2.19
N THR A 582 -27.97 -23.09 -2.89
CA THR A 582 -27.97 -22.79 -4.34
C THR A 582 -28.50 -24.01 -5.08
N GLN A 583 -29.82 -24.09 -5.29
CA GLN A 583 -30.38 -24.93 -6.32
C GLN A 583 -30.10 -24.27 -7.66
N GLN A 584 -29.24 -24.90 -8.46
CA GLN A 584 -29.11 -24.65 -9.88
C GLN A 584 -30.49 -24.76 -10.53
N ALA A 585 -31.02 -23.64 -11.01
CA ALA A 585 -32.17 -23.63 -11.90
C ALA A 585 -31.73 -24.08 -13.30
N GLY A 586 -31.59 -25.40 -13.47
CA GLY A 586 -31.63 -26.03 -14.78
C GLY A 586 -33.06 -26.00 -15.30
N LEU A 587 -33.33 -25.11 -16.26
CA LEU A 587 -34.58 -25.11 -17.03
C LEU A 587 -34.59 -26.34 -17.95
N ALA A 588 -35.17 -27.43 -17.47
CA ALA A 588 -35.57 -28.56 -18.28
C ALA A 588 -36.96 -28.29 -18.89
N VAL A 589 -37.01 -28.15 -20.22
CA VAL A 589 -38.24 -28.32 -21.00
C VAL A 589 -38.24 -29.78 -21.47
N GLY A 590 -39.12 -30.60 -20.89
CA GLY A 590 -39.56 -31.86 -21.51
C GLY A 590 -40.42 -31.53 -22.74
N GLY A 591 -40.50 -32.32 -23.79
CA GLY A 591 -40.04 -33.67 -24.06
C GLY A 591 -41.00 -34.20 -25.12
N GLU A 592 -40.50 -34.66 -26.26
CA GLU A 592 -41.08 -35.73 -27.09
C GLU A 592 -40.20 -35.98 -28.31
N LYS A 593 -39.66 -37.20 -28.42
CA LYS A 593 -39.12 -37.75 -29.68
C LYS A 593 -40.29 -38.33 -30.47
N PRO A 594 -40.23 -38.32 -31.81
CA PRO A 594 -39.88 -39.60 -32.42
C PRO A 594 -38.93 -39.49 -33.63
N SER A 595 -38.46 -40.66 -33.99
CA SER A 595 -37.43 -41.00 -34.95
C SER A 595 -37.89 -40.94 -36.42
N THR A 596 -36.86 -40.81 -37.26
CA THR A 596 -36.64 -41.46 -38.57
C THR A 596 -37.27 -40.91 -39.86
N THR A 597 -36.33 -40.67 -40.79
CA THR A 597 -36.34 -40.88 -42.26
C THR A 597 -36.78 -39.76 -43.21
N THR A 598 -35.74 -39.14 -43.82
CA THR A 598 -35.55 -38.85 -45.26
C THR A 598 -36.61 -38.07 -46.04
N GLY A 599 -36.23 -36.87 -46.49
CA GLY A 599 -36.90 -36.14 -47.58
C GLY A 599 -36.26 -34.77 -47.85
N SER A 600 -35.63 -34.64 -49.02
CA SER A 600 -34.94 -33.47 -49.58
C SER A 600 -35.82 -32.22 -49.74
N ILE A 601 -35.24 -31.00 -49.68
CA ILE A 601 -35.27 -29.95 -50.73
C ILE A 601 -34.97 -28.50 -50.21
N THR A 602 -33.94 -27.90 -50.83
CA THR A 602 -33.59 -26.48 -51.08
C THR A 602 -32.99 -25.54 -50.02
N GLN A 603 -31.67 -25.40 -50.15
CA GLN A 603 -30.88 -24.16 -49.97
C GLN A 603 -31.29 -23.08 -51.00
N THR A 604 -32.08 -22.07 -50.64
CA THR A 604 -32.23 -20.87 -51.50
C THR A 604 -32.54 -19.55 -50.78
N LYS A 605 -32.45 -19.48 -49.43
CA LYS A 605 -32.71 -18.22 -48.70
C LYS A 605 -31.57 -17.67 -47.84
N ALA A 606 -30.48 -18.43 -47.65
CA ALA A 606 -29.33 -17.97 -46.85
C ALA A 606 -28.24 -17.25 -47.67
N LYS A 607 -28.23 -17.39 -49.01
CA LYS A 607 -27.19 -16.78 -49.87
C LYS A 607 -27.50 -15.35 -50.32
N ALA A 608 -28.77 -14.94 -50.31
CA ALA A 608 -29.19 -13.60 -50.74
C ALA A 608 -28.95 -12.51 -49.68
N ALA A 609 -28.96 -12.86 -48.39
CA ALA A 609 -28.74 -11.91 -47.30
C ALA A 609 -27.25 -11.56 -47.10
N ALA A 610 -26.33 -12.48 -47.40
CA ALA A 610 -24.89 -12.26 -47.29
C ALA A 610 -24.31 -11.39 -48.42
N GLN A 611 -24.87 -11.48 -49.64
CA GLN A 611 -24.42 -10.69 -50.79
C GLN A 611 -24.80 -9.20 -50.66
N ALA A 612 -26.00 -8.91 -50.15
CA ALA A 612 -26.49 -7.53 -49.98
C ALA A 612 -25.72 -6.71 -48.92
N VAL A 613 -25.03 -7.37 -47.99
CA VAL A 613 -24.17 -6.73 -46.99
C VAL A 613 -22.77 -6.44 -47.57
N ASN A 614 -22.23 -7.36 -48.38
CA ASN A 614 -20.94 -7.16 -49.05
C ASN A 614 -20.99 -6.09 -50.16
N ASP A 615 -22.09 -6.02 -50.92
CA ASP A 615 -22.22 -5.02 -51.99
C ASP A 615 -22.36 -3.58 -51.44
N LYS A 616 -22.90 -3.43 -50.21
CA LYS A 616 -22.96 -2.13 -49.50
C LYS A 616 -21.61 -1.70 -48.93
N LEU A 617 -20.75 -2.65 -48.55
CA LEU A 617 -19.39 -2.38 -48.06
C LEU A 617 -18.43 -1.99 -49.21
N ALA A 618 -18.59 -2.59 -50.39
CA ALA A 618 -17.79 -2.28 -51.57
C ALA A 618 -18.09 -0.88 -52.18
N ALA A 619 -19.31 -0.37 -52.00
CA ALA A 619 -19.70 0.96 -52.45
C ALA A 619 -19.10 2.12 -51.62
N LEU A 620 -18.56 1.84 -50.43
CA LEU A 620 -18.01 2.84 -49.50
C LEU A 620 -16.49 3.02 -49.62
N SER A 621 -15.78 2.13 -50.31
CA SER A 621 -14.32 2.16 -50.46
C SER A 621 -13.92 2.43 -51.92
N GLY A 622 -14.23 3.63 -52.42
CA GLY A 622 -13.83 4.06 -53.76
C GLY A 622 -12.39 4.55 -53.80
N LEU A 623 -11.43 3.69 -54.17
CA LEU A 623 -10.12 4.07 -54.74
C LEU A 623 -9.58 2.90 -55.56
N HIS A 624 -9.74 2.99 -56.89
CA HIS A 624 -9.19 2.07 -57.88
C HIS A 624 -7.74 2.46 -58.22
N LEU A 625 -6.80 1.52 -58.12
CA LEU A 625 -5.57 1.51 -58.91
C LEU A 625 -5.57 0.23 -59.75
N ASN A 626 -5.76 0.42 -61.06
CA ASN A 626 -5.58 -0.61 -62.07
C ASN A 626 -4.07 -0.83 -62.29
N ALA A 627 -3.63 -2.09 -62.22
CA ALA A 627 -2.40 -2.54 -62.83
C ALA A 627 -2.77 -3.59 -63.88
N SER A 628 -2.67 -3.20 -65.14
CA SER A 628 -2.65 -4.06 -66.31
C SER A 628 -1.19 -4.45 -66.57
N SER A 629 -1.01 -5.65 -67.11
CA SER A 629 0.22 -6.33 -67.57
C SER A 629 1.19 -6.84 -66.52
#